data_AF-A0A965GH61-F1
#
_entry.id   AF-A0A965GH61-F1
#
_cell.length_a   1.000
_cell.length_b   1.000
_cell.length_c   1.000
_cell.angle_alpha   90.00
_cell.angle_beta   90.00
_cell.angle_gamma   90.00
#
_symmetry.space_group_name_H-M   'P 1'
#
loop_
_entity.id
_entity.type
_entity.pdbx_description
1 polymer ?
#
loop_
_entity_poly.entity_id
_entity_poly.type
_entity_poly.pdbx_seq_one_letter_code
_entity_poly.pdbx_strand_id
1 'polypeptide(L)'
;EEGATNCKSHVQCDALILDEQSESRTFPYMEVGARDAQIGHEATVSKIADEQLFYLQSRGLSQEQAMSMIVNGFIEPVTRTLPMEYAVEWSRLIELQMEGSVG
;
A
#
# COMPACT_ATOMS: atom_id res chain seq x y z
N GLU A 1 23.57 -8.48 13.80
CA GLU A 1 24.96 -8.38 14.31
C GLU A 1 25.57 -9.77 14.43
N GLU A 2 26.89 -9.88 14.42
CA GLU A 2 27.57 -11.15 14.74
C GLU A 2 27.20 -11.59 16.17
N GLY A 3 26.78 -12.84 16.32
CA GLY A 3 26.35 -13.41 17.62
C GLY A 3 24.84 -13.43 17.86
N ALA A 4 24.05 -12.75 17.01
CA ALA A 4 22.60 -12.95 17.01
C ALA A 4 22.27 -14.30 16.37
N THR A 5 21.40 -15.10 17.00
CA THR A 5 21.01 -16.44 16.54
C THR A 5 19.51 -16.50 16.31
N ASN A 6 19.06 -17.39 15.42
CA ASN A 6 17.64 -17.58 15.08
C ASN A 6 16.91 -16.29 14.64
N CYS A 7 17.61 -15.34 14.03
CA CYS A 7 17.01 -14.10 13.57
C CYS A 7 16.03 -14.34 12.42
N LYS A 8 14.87 -13.68 12.46
CA LYS A 8 13.88 -13.69 11.37
C LYS A 8 13.46 -12.27 11.04
N SER A 9 13.43 -11.95 9.75
CA SER A 9 12.91 -10.67 9.26
C SER A 9 12.11 -10.87 7.98
N HIS A 10 11.02 -10.12 7.84
CA HIS A 10 10.21 -10.07 6.64
C HIS A 10 9.92 -8.60 6.32
N VAL A 11 10.28 -8.16 5.12
CA VAL A 11 10.07 -6.80 4.64
C VAL A 11 9.22 -6.84 3.39
N GLN A 12 8.04 -6.23 3.44
CA GLN A 12 7.12 -6.13 2.31
C GLN A 12 6.97 -4.66 1.91
N CYS A 13 7.14 -4.37 0.62
CA CYS A 13 7.04 -3.03 0.05
C CYS A 13 6.01 -3.02 -1.08
N ASP A 14 4.81 -2.51 -0.81
CA ASP A 14 3.76 -2.40 -1.81
C ASP A 14 3.59 -0.95 -2.25
N ALA A 15 3.47 -0.74 -3.56
CA ALA A 15 3.18 0.56 -4.16
C ALA A 15 1.99 0.47 -5.11
N LEU A 16 1.13 1.49 -5.05
CA LEU A 16 -0.02 1.64 -5.95
C LEU A 16 0.13 2.94 -6.76
N ILE A 17 0.23 2.82 -8.08
CA ILE A 17 0.29 3.93 -9.02
C ILE A 17 -1.13 4.33 -9.41
N LEU A 18 -1.46 5.61 -9.21
CA LEU A 18 -2.81 6.16 -9.39
C LEU A 18 -3.04 6.76 -10.77
N ASP A 19 -1.98 7.15 -11.48
CA ASP A 19 -2.03 7.85 -12.77
C ASP A 19 -0.91 7.37 -13.72
N GLU A 20 -0.76 8.00 -14.89
CA GLU A 20 0.24 7.60 -15.89
C GLU A 20 1.60 8.30 -15.76
N GLN A 21 1.66 9.39 -15.00
CA GLN A 21 2.85 10.23 -14.85
C GLN A 21 3.65 9.86 -13.60
N SER A 22 2.99 9.25 -12.62
CA SER A 22 3.55 8.83 -11.34
C SER A 22 4.55 7.68 -11.52
N GLU A 23 5.65 7.74 -10.77
CA GLU A 23 6.70 6.72 -10.72
C GLU A 23 6.93 6.29 -9.27
N SER A 24 6.98 4.98 -9.02
CA SER A 24 7.42 4.42 -7.73
C SER A 24 8.85 3.91 -7.83
N ARG A 25 9.71 4.32 -6.89
CA ARG A 25 11.09 3.85 -6.77
C ARG A 25 11.32 3.28 -5.37
N THR A 26 11.69 2.01 -5.30
CA THR A 26 11.96 1.31 -4.03
C THR A 26 13.42 0.87 -4.00
N PHE A 27 14.16 1.32 -2.99
CA PHE A 27 15.59 1.01 -2.81
C PHE A 27 15.79 0.30 -1.47
N PRO A 28 15.67 -1.03 -1.42
CA PRO A 28 15.84 -1.77 -0.18
C PRO A 28 17.32 -1.82 0.24
N TYR A 29 17.57 -1.77 1.54
CA TYR A 29 18.89 -2.01 2.14
C TYR A 29 18.75 -3.03 3.26
N MET A 30 19.62 -4.05 3.27
CA MET A 30 19.65 -5.07 4.31
C MET A 30 21.10 -5.44 4.61
N GLU A 31 21.44 -5.44 5.89
CA GLU A 31 22.75 -5.84 6.39
C GLU A 31 22.57 -7.03 7.36
N VAL A 32 23.10 -8.19 6.97
CA VAL A 32 22.86 -9.47 7.67
C VAL A 32 24.19 -10.01 8.20
N GLY A 33 24.41 -9.84 9.51
CA GLY A 33 25.63 -10.29 10.19
C GLY A 33 25.56 -11.71 10.80
N ALA A 34 24.39 -12.36 10.75
CA ALA A 34 24.18 -13.69 11.35
C ALA A 34 23.97 -14.76 10.26
N ARG A 35 24.68 -15.89 10.36
CA ARG A 35 24.68 -16.96 9.32
C ARG A 35 23.41 -17.79 9.29
N ASP A 36 22.72 -17.90 10.43
CA ASP A 36 21.47 -18.66 10.59
C ASP A 36 20.23 -17.77 10.47
N ALA A 37 20.38 -16.51 10.06
CA ALA A 37 19.27 -15.58 9.87
C ALA A 37 18.40 -15.97 8.67
N GLN A 38 17.07 -15.86 8.85
CA GLN A 38 16.08 -16.02 7.78
C GLN A 38 15.49 -14.65 7.43
N ILE A 39 15.77 -14.17 6.23
CA ILE A 39 15.36 -12.84 5.78
C ILE A 39 14.56 -12.98 4.48
N GLY A 40 13.34 -12.47 4.47
CA GLY A 40 12.49 -12.35 3.28
C GLY A 40 12.27 -10.90 2.90
N HIS A 41 12.38 -10.59 1.62
CA HIS A 41 12.00 -9.29 1.07
C HIS A 41 11.10 -9.47 -0.14
N GLU A 42 9.96 -8.79 -0.13
CA GLU A 42 9.00 -8.71 -1.23
C GLU A 42 8.73 -7.25 -1.59
N ALA A 43 8.61 -6.98 -2.89
CA ALA A 43 8.22 -5.67 -3.40
C ALA A 43 7.28 -5.81 -4.59
N THR A 44 6.12 -5.16 -4.52
CA THR A 44 5.09 -5.21 -5.55
C THR A 44 4.70 -3.79 -5.96
N VAL A 45 4.67 -3.53 -7.26
CA VAL A 45 4.13 -2.29 -7.84
C VAL A 45 2.90 -2.64 -8.64
N SER A 46 1.77 -2.03 -8.28
CA SER A 46 0.49 -2.19 -8.96
C SER A 46 0.03 -0.86 -9.55
N LYS A 47 -0.74 -0.91 -10.64
CA LYS A 47 -1.48 0.24 -11.18
C LYS A 47 -2.97 -0.04 -11.05
N ILE A 48 -3.76 1.00 -10.82
CA ILE A 48 -5.21 0.87 -10.83
C ILE A 48 -5.66 0.52 -12.26
N ALA A 49 -6.31 -0.64 -12.42
CA ALA A 49 -6.72 -1.11 -13.72
C ALA A 49 -8.01 -0.42 -14.18
N ASP A 50 -8.05 0.02 -15.44
CA ASP A 50 -9.24 0.64 -16.04
C ASP A 50 -10.46 -0.28 -15.95
N GLU A 51 -10.26 -1.60 -16.02
CA GLU A 51 -11.34 -2.58 -15.86
C GLU A 51 -11.93 -2.58 -14.44
N GLN A 52 -11.12 -2.39 -13.40
CA GLN A 52 -11.60 -2.30 -12.01
C GLN A 52 -12.42 -1.01 -11.81
N LEU A 53 -11.93 0.11 -12.35
CA LEU A 53 -12.66 1.38 -12.32
C LEU A 53 -13.96 1.28 -13.11
N PHE A 54 -13.93 0.74 -14.32
CA PHE A 54 -15.11 0.52 -15.16
C PHE A 54 -16.14 -0.37 -14.46
N TYR A 55 -15.69 -1.46 -13.83
CA TYR A 55 -16.57 -2.36 -13.09
C TYR A 55 -17.27 -1.64 -11.94
N LEU A 56 -16.53 -0.89 -11.12
CA LEU A 56 -17.10 -0.14 -10.00
C LEU A 56 -18.05 0.98 -10.47
N GLN A 57 -17.68 1.70 -11.52
CA GLN A 57 -18.54 2.73 -12.12
C GLN A 57 -19.82 2.14 -12.72
N SER A 58 -19.76 0.95 -13.33
CA SER A 58 -20.95 0.23 -13.83
C SER A 58 -21.94 -0.13 -12.72
N ARG A 59 -21.49 -0.15 -11.46
CA ARG A 59 -22.33 -0.34 -10.27
C ARG A 59 -22.87 0.97 -9.69
N GLY A 60 -22.65 2.10 -10.37
CA GLY A 60 -23.19 3.41 -10.00
C GLY A 60 -22.28 4.25 -9.13
N LEU A 61 -21.03 3.84 -8.92
CA LEU A 61 -20.03 4.67 -8.22
C LEU A 61 -19.47 5.73 -9.16
N SER A 62 -19.22 6.94 -8.64
CA SER A 62 -18.42 7.92 -9.37
C SER A 62 -16.98 7.41 -9.53
N GLN A 63 -16.22 7.97 -10.47
CA GLN A 63 -14.80 7.64 -10.62
C GLN A 63 -14.02 7.85 -9.32
N GLU A 64 -14.30 8.95 -8.62
CA GLU A 64 -13.69 9.28 -7.33
C GLU A 64 -14.04 8.27 -6.24
N GLN A 65 -15.31 7.86 -6.17
CA GLN A 65 -15.76 6.82 -5.22
C GLN A 65 -15.12 5.46 -5.52
N ALA A 66 -15.03 5.08 -6.80
CA ALA A 66 -14.38 3.85 -7.23
C ALA A 66 -12.89 3.87 -6.88
N MET A 67 -12.20 4.99 -7.14
CA MET A 67 -10.81 5.20 -6.81
C MET A 67 -10.57 5.09 -5.30
N SER A 68 -11.37 5.81 -4.49
CA SER A 68 -11.29 5.78 -3.03
C SER A 68 -11.50 4.36 -2.50
N MET A 69 -12.44 3.60 -3.06
CA MET A 69 -12.66 2.20 -2.67
C MET A 69 -11.45 1.31 -2.94
N ILE A 70 -10.79 1.47 -4.09
CA ILE A 70 -9.57 0.71 -4.44
C ILE A 70 -8.42 1.07 -3.51
N VAL A 71 -8.18 2.37 -3.28
CA VAL A 71 -7.11 2.86 -2.40
C VAL A 71 -7.35 2.40 -0.96
N ASN A 72 -8.57 2.50 -0.44
CA ASN A 72 -8.94 2.04 0.89
C ASN A 72 -8.74 0.52 1.04
N GLY A 73 -9.01 -0.26 0.00
CA GLY A 73 -8.72 -1.70 -0.02
C GLY A 73 -7.21 -1.99 0.01
N PHE A 74 -6.40 -1.19 -0.70
CA PHE A 74 -4.94 -1.35 -0.74
C PHE A 74 -4.27 -1.08 0.61
N ILE A 75 -4.73 -0.06 1.35
CA ILE A 75 -4.17 0.31 2.66
C ILE A 75 -4.76 -0.47 3.85
N GLU A 76 -5.79 -1.28 3.62
CA GLU A 76 -6.52 -2.03 4.66
C GLU A 76 -5.60 -2.78 5.64
N PRO A 77 -4.52 -3.45 5.19
CA PRO A 77 -3.62 -4.16 6.09
C PRO A 77 -2.97 -3.23 7.12
N VAL A 78 -2.71 -1.97 6.75
CA VAL A 78 -2.14 -0.95 7.64
C VAL A 78 -3.20 -0.42 8.58
N THR A 79 -4.37 -0.03 8.07
CA THR A 79 -5.42 0.58 8.89
C THR A 79 -5.97 -0.38 9.94
N ARG A 80 -5.94 -1.69 9.70
CA ARG A 80 -6.29 -2.72 10.68
C ARG A 80 -5.33 -2.87 11.86
N THR A 81 -4.11 -2.34 11.76
CA THR A 81 -3.15 -2.32 12.87
C THR A 81 -3.38 -1.13 13.80
N LEU A 82 -4.17 -0.15 13.37
CA LEU A 82 -4.48 1.05 14.15
C LEU A 82 -5.68 0.83 15.06
N PRO A 83 -5.72 1.46 16.25
CA PRO A 83 -6.93 1.56 17.05
C PRO A 83 -8.07 2.19 16.25
N MET A 84 -9.31 1.78 16.54
CA MET A 84 -10.50 2.14 15.75
C MET A 84 -10.66 3.65 15.55
N GLU A 85 -10.44 4.44 16.60
CA GLU A 85 -10.51 5.90 16.54
C GLU A 85 -9.54 6.53 15.54
N TYR A 86 -8.32 5.98 15.42
CA TYR A 86 -7.34 6.45 14.43
C TYR A 86 -7.59 5.90 13.03
N ALA A 87 -8.12 4.68 12.93
CA ALA A 87 -8.45 4.09 11.63
C ALA A 87 -9.55 4.90 10.91
N VAL A 88 -10.56 5.37 11.65
CA VAL A 88 -11.63 6.22 11.10
C VAL A 88 -11.07 7.56 10.59
N GLU A 89 -10.22 8.22 11.37
CA GLU A 89 -9.59 9.48 10.95
C GLU A 89 -8.64 9.29 9.77
N TRP A 90 -7.91 8.17 9.71
CA TRP A 90 -7.02 7.85 8.60
C TRP A 90 -7.78 7.73 7.28
N SER A 91 -8.89 7.00 7.24
CA SER A 91 -9.73 6.87 6.04
C SER A 91 -10.22 8.24 5.56
N ARG A 92 -10.62 9.10 6.49
CA ARG A 92 -11.08 10.46 6.17
C ARG A 92 -9.95 11.35 5.61
N LEU A 93 -8.74 11.24 6.16
CA LEU A 93 -7.58 11.97 5.66
C LEU A 93 -7.23 11.55 4.23
N ILE A 94 -7.37 10.27 3.90
CA ILE A 94 -7.11 9.78 2.55
C ILE A 94 -8.15 10.31 1.57
N GLU A 95 -9.43 10.28 1.91
CA GLU A 95 -10.48 10.89 1.07
C GLU A 95 -10.18 12.36 0.79
N LEU A 96 -9.78 13.13 1.81
CA LEU A 96 -9.39 14.54 1.65
C LEU A 96 -8.14 14.75 0.78
N GLN A 97 -7.16 13.83 0.82
CA GLN A 97 -5.99 13.92 -0.07
C GLN A 97 -6.33 13.51 -1.50
N MET A 98 -7.37 12.72 -1.70
CA MET A 98 -7.82 12.30 -3.02
C MET A 98 -8.68 13.36 -3.71
N GLU A 99 -9.44 14.16 -2.94
CA GLU A 99 -10.16 15.34 -3.45
C GLU A 99 -9.17 16.32 -4.12
N GLY A 100 -9.20 16.37 -5.45
CA GLY A 100 -8.35 17.26 -6.26
C GLY A 100 -6.99 16.70 -6.71
N SER A 101 -6.62 15.49 -6.28
CA SER A 101 -5.41 14.79 -6.75
C SER A 101 -5.67 13.86 -7.95
N VAL A 102 -6.95 13.71 -8.35
CA VAL A 102 -7.39 12.91 -9.48
C VAL A 102 -7.70 13.85 -10.65
N GLY A 103 -6.69 14.15 -11.47
CA GLY A 103 -6.79 15.04 -12.64
C GLY A 103 -5.46 15.32 -13.29
#